data_AF-A0A1G0C687-F1
#
_entry.id   AF-A0A1G0C687-F1
#
_cell.length_a   1.000
_cell.length_b   1.000
_cell.length_c   1.000
_cell.angle_alpha   90.00
_cell.angle_beta   90.00
_cell.angle_gamma   90.00
#
_symmetry.space_group_name_H-M   'P 1'
#
loop_
_entity.id
_entity.type
_entity.pdbx_description
1 polymer ?
#
loop_
_entity_poly.entity_id
_entity_poly.type
_entity_poly.pdbx_seq_one_letter_code
_entity_poly.pdbx_strand_id
1 'polypeptide(L)'
;MTRDFPVSSREDGRWVYQANTAAIKYIEKPAVQQVIPKYALYEMELANFLGYHVNKSKCLVLIDSVKSKSLLVVPMWYGDISENFLELFIGKQFADSAALMQFTTGLQELMLIGSTGAFEMPVYTSDKIVFDYTYDAGASDNEVWRHIEIIIDDNKIKRFTSTNPKMNETVTVR
;
A
#
# COMPACT_ATOMS: atom_id res chain seq x y z
N MET A 1 13.56 -1.10 24.27
CA MET A 1 12.94 -1.00 22.94
C MET A 1 12.89 -2.39 22.34
N THR A 2 11.69 -2.97 22.25
CA THR A 2 11.43 -4.18 21.47
C THR A 2 11.66 -3.84 19.99
N ARG A 3 12.39 -4.67 19.23
CA ARG A 3 12.54 -4.47 17.79
C ARG A 3 11.23 -4.92 17.12
N ASP A 4 10.56 -4.01 16.42
CA ASP A 4 9.30 -4.31 15.73
C ASP A 4 9.46 -5.32 14.58
N PHE A 5 10.67 -5.45 14.03
CA PHE A 5 11.00 -6.43 13.01
C PHE A 5 11.99 -7.47 13.53
N PRO A 6 11.73 -8.78 13.32
CA PRO A 6 12.71 -9.81 13.61
C PRO A 6 13.93 -9.65 12.69
N VAL A 7 15.11 -10.04 13.18
CA VAL A 7 16.36 -10.07 12.40
C VAL A 7 16.61 -11.41 11.71
N SER A 8 15.84 -12.44 12.10
CA SER A 8 15.80 -13.74 11.45
C SER A 8 14.44 -14.40 11.74
N SER A 9 13.95 -15.20 10.79
CA SER A 9 12.75 -16.02 10.95
C SER A 9 12.94 -17.32 10.19
N ARG A 10 12.45 -18.43 10.75
CA ARG A 10 12.24 -19.70 10.03
C ARG A 10 10.77 -19.96 9.71
N GLU A 11 9.91 -19.00 10.05
CA GLU A 11 8.49 -19.06 9.74
C GLU A 11 8.23 -18.44 8.38
N ASP A 12 7.53 -19.20 7.54
CA ASP A 12 7.15 -18.82 6.20
C ASP A 12 6.28 -17.56 6.22
N GLY A 13 6.58 -16.65 5.29
CA GLY A 13 5.81 -15.45 5.06
C GLY A 13 6.08 -14.27 6.00
N ARG A 14 7.08 -14.38 6.89
CA ARG A 14 7.55 -13.24 7.70
C ARG A 14 8.53 -12.35 6.94
N TRP A 15 8.28 -11.05 6.98
CA TRP A 15 9.18 -10.01 6.47
C TRP A 15 10.18 -9.60 7.56
N VAL A 16 11.47 -9.66 7.22
CA VAL A 16 12.61 -9.55 8.13
C VAL A 16 13.51 -8.42 7.67
N TYR A 17 13.94 -7.60 8.62
CA TYR A 17 14.94 -6.56 8.36
C TYR A 17 16.36 -7.16 8.40
N GLN A 18 17.10 -7.05 7.31
CA GLN A 18 18.48 -7.51 7.21
C GLN A 18 19.43 -6.31 7.12
N ALA A 19 20.10 -5.97 8.22
CA ALA A 19 20.91 -4.74 8.33
C ALA A 19 22.03 -4.61 7.27
N ASN A 20 22.50 -5.73 6.71
CA ASN A 20 23.53 -5.78 5.68
C ASN A 20 23.03 -5.50 4.26
N THR A 21 21.71 -5.55 4.02
CA THR A 21 21.12 -5.27 2.68
C THR A 21 20.00 -4.24 2.72
N ALA A 22 19.50 -3.91 3.91
CA ALA A 22 18.37 -3.02 4.04
C ALA A 22 18.75 -1.57 3.69
N ALA A 23 18.23 -1.10 2.57
CA ALA A 23 18.13 0.33 2.30
C ALA A 23 16.90 0.89 3.02
N ILE A 24 17.07 2.01 3.71
CA ILE A 24 15.98 2.78 4.32
C ILE A 24 15.95 4.14 3.63
N LYS A 25 14.81 4.48 3.03
CA LYS A 25 14.60 5.77 2.37
C LYS A 25 13.37 6.44 2.97
N TYR A 26 13.55 7.66 3.48
CA TYR A 26 12.42 8.49 3.88
C TYR A 26 11.60 8.91 2.64
N ILE A 27 10.27 8.92 2.78
CA ILE A 27 9.35 9.32 1.72
C ILE A 27 8.59 10.56 2.18
N GLU A 28 8.70 11.63 1.40
CA GLU A 28 7.89 12.83 1.56
C GLU A 28 6.66 12.74 0.65
N LYS A 29 5.46 12.74 1.25
CA LYS A 29 4.18 12.78 0.55
C LYS A 29 3.24 13.74 1.30
N PRO A 30 3.36 15.06 1.09
CA PRO A 30 2.66 16.06 1.89
C PRO A 30 1.13 15.85 1.90
N ALA A 31 0.53 15.55 0.75
CA ALA A 31 -0.92 15.31 0.65
C ALA A 31 -1.38 14.08 1.48
N VAL A 32 -0.57 13.01 1.54
CA VAL A 32 -0.85 11.84 2.38
C VAL A 32 -0.60 12.16 3.85
N GLN A 33 0.51 12.82 4.15
CA GLN A 33 0.89 13.18 5.52
C GLN A 33 -0.07 14.20 6.15
N GLN A 34 -0.78 15.02 5.36
CA GLN A 34 -1.86 15.85 5.90
C GLN A 34 -3.04 15.03 6.44
N VAL A 35 -3.33 13.88 5.83
CA VAL A 35 -4.42 12.99 6.25
C VAL A 35 -4.00 12.07 7.39
N ILE A 36 -2.74 11.60 7.38
CA ILE A 36 -2.16 10.70 8.39
C ILE A 36 -0.91 11.30 9.06
N PRO A 37 -1.00 12.49 9.70
CA PRO A 37 0.16 13.30 10.11
C PRO A 37 1.04 12.69 11.20
N LYS A 38 0.55 11.63 11.86
CA LYS A 38 1.29 10.94 12.93
C LYS A 38 2.35 9.98 12.41
N TYR A 39 2.30 9.65 11.13
CA TYR A 39 3.16 8.63 10.53
C TYR A 39 4.26 9.26 9.68
N ALA A 40 5.51 8.92 9.97
CA ALA A 40 6.61 9.07 9.04
C ALA A 40 6.62 7.87 8.08
N LEU A 41 6.84 8.13 6.79
CA LEU A 41 6.77 7.12 5.73
C LEU A 41 8.18 6.74 5.28
N TYR A 42 8.43 5.44 5.19
CA TYR A 42 9.71 4.89 4.75
C TYR A 42 9.52 3.80 3.71
N GLU A 43 10.40 3.78 2.72
CA GLU A 43 10.63 2.64 1.85
C GLU A 43 11.78 1.83 2.45
N MET A 44 11.54 0.56 2.74
CA MET A 44 12.52 -0.33 3.35
C MET A 44 12.65 -1.62 2.53
N GLU A 45 13.88 -2.00 2.16
CA GLU A 45 14.11 -3.34 1.61
C GLU A 45 14.05 -4.38 2.74
N LEU A 46 13.12 -5.32 2.62
CA LEU A 46 12.90 -6.41 3.57
C LEU A 46 13.01 -7.76 2.85
N ALA A 47 13.40 -8.78 3.60
CA ALA A 47 13.49 -10.16 3.12
C ALA A 47 12.32 -10.99 3.65
N ASN A 48 11.66 -11.73 2.78
CA ASN A 48 10.61 -12.68 3.09
C ASN A 48 11.12 -14.10 2.83
N PHE A 49 11.01 -14.97 3.82
CA PHE A 49 11.43 -16.37 3.72
C PHE A 49 10.21 -17.24 3.43
N LEU A 50 10.24 -18.00 2.32
CA LEU A 50 9.20 -18.96 1.92
C LEU A 50 9.88 -20.32 1.66
N GLY A 51 10.00 -21.14 2.71
CA GLY A 51 10.76 -22.37 2.68
C GLY A 51 12.23 -22.12 2.35
N TYR A 52 12.67 -22.57 1.17
CA TYR A 52 14.03 -22.36 0.66
C TYR A 52 14.19 -21.13 -0.23
N HIS A 53 13.08 -20.44 -0.56
CA HIS A 53 13.09 -19.21 -1.34
C HIS A 53 13.21 -17.99 -0.43
N VAL A 54 14.07 -17.05 -0.80
CA VAL A 54 14.20 -15.76 -0.13
C VAL A 54 13.82 -14.67 -1.12
N ASN A 55 12.65 -14.08 -0.93
CA ASN A 55 12.22 -12.93 -1.71
C ASN A 55 12.72 -11.66 -1.04
N LYS A 56 13.24 -10.72 -1.82
CA LYS A 56 13.55 -9.37 -1.36
C LYS A 56 12.65 -8.41 -2.07
N SER A 57 12.08 -7.48 -1.31
CA SER A 57 11.30 -6.40 -1.89
C SER A 57 11.39 -5.15 -1.03
N LYS A 58 11.17 -4.02 -1.68
CA LYS A 58 10.85 -2.79 -0.98
C LYS A 58 9.44 -2.92 -0.39
N CYS A 59 9.27 -2.46 0.83
CA CYS A 59 7.99 -2.38 1.51
C CYS A 59 7.79 -0.96 2.00
N LEU A 60 6.53 -0.54 2.13
CA LEU A 60 6.19 0.71 2.81
C LEU A 60 6.10 0.44 4.31
N VAL A 61 6.81 1.24 5.10
CA VAL A 61 6.79 1.19 6.56
C VAL A 61 6.35 2.55 7.09
N LEU A 62 5.28 2.56 7.86
CA LEU A 62 4.78 3.74 8.56
C LEU A 62 5.23 3.66 10.01
N ILE A 63 5.84 4.73 10.52
CA ILE A 63 6.31 4.81 11.92
C ILE A 63 5.56 5.92 12.65
N ASP A 64 4.77 5.54 13.66
CA ASP A 64 4.23 6.44 14.67
C ASP A 64 5.26 6.56 15.80
N SER A 65 6.07 7.62 15.74
CA SER A 65 7.15 7.88 16.71
C SER A 65 6.61 8.20 18.11
N VAL A 66 5.36 8.66 18.22
CA VAL A 66 4.73 9.00 19.51
C VAL A 66 4.31 7.72 20.24
N LYS A 67 3.76 6.75 19.51
CA LYS A 67 3.27 5.48 20.10
C LYS A 67 4.29 4.35 20.06
N SER A 68 5.45 4.56 19.44
CA SER A 68 6.43 3.50 19.17
C SER A 68 5.77 2.30 18.48
N LYS A 69 4.94 2.58 17.46
CA LYS A 69 4.27 1.57 16.66
C LYS A 69 4.67 1.72 15.21
N SER A 70 4.94 0.60 14.56
CA SER A 70 5.12 0.53 13.11
C SER A 70 3.96 -0.21 12.45
N LEU A 71 3.68 0.15 11.21
CA LEU A 71 2.77 -0.55 10.32
C LEU A 71 3.54 -0.90 9.05
N LEU A 72 3.59 -2.20 8.75
CA LEU A 72 4.18 -2.71 7.52
C LEU A 72 3.09 -2.87 6.45
N VAL A 73 3.34 -2.31 5.28
CA VAL A 73 2.56 -2.52 4.07
C VAL A 73 3.45 -3.25 3.08
N VAL A 74 3.10 -4.51 2.82
CA VAL A 74 3.81 -5.38 1.88
C VAL A 74 3.45 -5.01 0.44
N PRO A 75 4.28 -5.38 -0.55
CA PRO A 75 3.99 -5.12 -1.96
C PRO A 75 2.69 -5.77 -2.42
N MET A 76 2.00 -5.12 -3.36
CA MET A 76 0.73 -5.60 -3.90
C MET A 76 0.81 -6.92 -4.68
N TRP A 77 1.98 -7.27 -5.18
CA TRP A 77 2.19 -8.58 -5.83
C TRP A 77 2.28 -9.72 -4.81
N TYR A 78 2.69 -9.43 -3.56
CA TYR A 78 2.84 -10.43 -2.50
C TYR A 78 1.51 -10.68 -1.77
N GLY A 79 0.73 -9.63 -1.56
CA GLY A 79 -0.59 -9.69 -0.95
C GLY A 79 -1.43 -8.48 -1.36
N ASP A 80 -2.72 -8.48 -1.03
CA ASP A 80 -3.54 -7.28 -1.22
C ASP A 80 -3.08 -6.14 -0.27
N ILE A 81 -3.64 -4.95 -0.47
CA ILE A 81 -3.34 -3.77 0.35
C ILE A 81 -3.74 -4.03 1.80
N SER A 82 -2.87 -3.64 2.73
CA SER A 82 -3.11 -3.82 4.17
C SER A 82 -4.38 -3.12 4.64
N GLU A 83 -5.33 -3.86 5.23
CA GLU A 83 -6.54 -3.30 5.84
C GLU A 83 -6.21 -2.23 6.88
N ASN A 84 -5.24 -2.50 7.77
CA ASN A 84 -4.75 -1.54 8.77
C ASN A 84 -4.23 -0.23 8.16
N PHE A 85 -3.70 -0.27 6.93
CA PHE A 85 -3.27 0.93 6.22
C PHE A 85 -4.46 1.69 5.64
N LEU A 86 -5.43 0.98 5.06
CA LEU A 86 -6.66 1.56 4.53
C LEU A 86 -7.46 2.28 5.63
N GLU A 87 -7.61 1.65 6.80
CA GLU A 87 -8.31 2.21 7.96
C GLU A 87 -7.79 3.58 8.42
N LEU A 88 -6.55 3.94 8.10
CA LEU A 88 -5.98 5.24 8.49
C LEU A 88 -6.67 6.43 7.80
N PHE A 89 -7.27 6.20 6.63
CA PHE A 89 -7.87 7.25 5.82
C PHE A 89 -9.34 7.01 5.44
N ILE A 90 -9.89 5.81 5.68
CA ILE A 90 -11.33 5.61 5.61
C ILE A 90 -12.04 6.56 6.60
N GLY A 91 -13.10 7.19 6.13
CA GLY A 91 -13.89 8.14 6.91
C GLY A 91 -13.32 9.56 6.98
N LYS A 92 -12.17 9.84 6.36
CA LYS A 92 -11.56 11.18 6.34
C LYS A 92 -12.26 12.10 5.34
N GLN A 93 -12.57 13.30 5.81
CA GLN A 93 -13.13 14.40 5.02
C GLN A 93 -12.00 15.19 4.37
N PHE A 94 -12.12 15.46 3.08
CA PHE A 94 -11.22 16.33 2.34
C PHE A 94 -11.88 17.70 2.15
N ALA A 95 -11.05 18.74 2.03
CA ALA A 95 -11.52 20.12 1.89
C ALA A 95 -12.29 20.32 0.57
N ASP A 96 -11.79 19.70 -0.50
CA ASP A 96 -12.35 19.75 -1.84
C ASP A 96 -11.89 18.52 -2.67
N SER A 97 -12.37 18.44 -3.90
CA SER A 97 -12.02 17.37 -4.84
C SER A 97 -10.54 17.40 -5.26
N ALA A 98 -9.91 18.58 -5.26
CA ALA A 98 -8.49 18.71 -5.60
C ALA A 98 -7.61 18.10 -4.51
N ALA A 99 -7.91 18.34 -3.24
CA ALA A 99 -7.23 17.73 -2.09
C ALA A 99 -7.41 16.20 -2.09
N LEU A 100 -8.61 15.71 -2.40
CA LEU A 100 -8.87 14.27 -2.53
C LEU A 100 -8.08 13.64 -3.69
N MET A 101 -8.00 14.31 -4.84
CA MET A 101 -7.23 13.85 -5.99
C MET A 101 -5.73 13.82 -5.69
N GLN A 102 -5.18 14.86 -5.04
CA GLN A 102 -3.78 14.90 -4.61
C GLN A 102 -3.46 13.78 -3.62
N PHE A 103 -4.35 13.55 -2.64
CA PHE A 103 -4.22 12.45 -1.69
C PHE A 103 -4.22 11.09 -2.38
N THR A 104 -5.20 10.83 -3.25
CA THR A 104 -5.33 9.52 -3.92
C THR A 104 -4.20 9.25 -4.89
N THR A 105 -3.67 10.28 -5.56
CA THR A 105 -2.45 10.17 -6.37
C THR A 105 -1.26 9.77 -5.49
N GLY A 106 -1.06 10.47 -4.38
CA GLY A 106 0.01 10.14 -3.42
C GLY A 106 -0.14 8.75 -2.82
N LEU A 107 -1.37 8.32 -2.55
CA LEU A 107 -1.70 6.99 -2.05
C LEU A 107 -1.35 5.90 -3.07
N GLN A 108 -1.69 6.09 -4.34
CA GLN A 108 -1.33 5.16 -5.41
C GLN A 108 0.19 4.99 -5.52
N GLU A 109 0.96 6.08 -5.47
CA GLU A 109 2.42 6.00 -5.50
C GLU A 109 2.98 5.21 -4.31
N LEU A 110 2.37 5.33 -3.12
CA LEU A 110 2.75 4.56 -1.94
C LEU A 110 2.38 3.08 -2.07
N MET A 111 1.24 2.77 -2.68
CA MET A 111 0.77 1.39 -2.91
C MET A 111 1.64 0.64 -3.93
N LEU A 112 2.28 1.33 -4.87
CA LEU A 112 3.20 0.73 -5.84
C LEU A 112 4.59 0.43 -5.28
N ILE A 113 4.91 0.81 -4.03
CA ILE A 113 6.24 0.55 -3.46
C ILE A 113 6.54 -0.96 -3.47
N GLY A 114 7.65 -1.31 -4.12
CA GLY A 114 8.10 -2.71 -4.27
C GLY A 114 7.29 -3.55 -5.24
N SER A 115 6.35 -2.95 -5.96
CA SER A 115 5.54 -3.61 -6.97
C SER A 115 6.16 -3.42 -8.36
N THR A 116 6.13 -4.47 -9.17
CA THR A 116 6.65 -4.46 -10.55
C THR A 116 5.59 -4.08 -11.58
N GLY A 117 4.33 -4.07 -11.17
CA GLY A 117 3.21 -3.63 -11.99
C GLY A 117 3.02 -2.11 -12.00
N ALA A 118 1.96 -1.67 -12.65
CA ALA A 118 1.56 -0.27 -12.74
C ALA A 118 0.08 -0.09 -12.38
N PHE A 119 -0.30 1.13 -12.00
CA PHE A 119 -1.70 1.51 -12.02
C PHE A 119 -2.04 2.11 -13.38
N GLU A 120 -3.09 1.59 -14.01
CA GLU A 120 -3.70 2.21 -15.17
C GLU A 120 -4.34 3.54 -14.77
N MET A 121 -4.54 4.45 -15.74
CA MET A 121 -5.05 5.80 -15.48
C MET A 121 -6.35 5.76 -14.68
N PRO A 122 -6.41 6.38 -13.49
CA PRO A 122 -7.60 6.34 -12.67
C PRO A 122 -8.75 7.13 -13.29
N VAL A 123 -9.96 6.59 -13.18
CA VAL A 123 -11.21 7.26 -13.53
C VAL A 123 -11.80 7.90 -12.28
N TYR A 124 -11.92 9.22 -12.32
CA TYR A 124 -12.50 10.02 -11.23
C TYR A 124 -13.94 10.43 -11.58
N THR A 125 -14.88 10.12 -10.69
CA THR A 125 -16.25 10.64 -10.71
C THR A 125 -16.55 11.37 -9.39
N SER A 126 -17.74 11.95 -9.27
CA SER A 126 -18.17 12.61 -8.03
C SER A 126 -18.35 11.65 -6.86
N ASP A 127 -18.63 10.37 -7.15
CA ASP A 127 -19.02 9.34 -6.19
C ASP A 127 -17.98 8.22 -6.06
N LYS A 128 -16.99 8.13 -6.95
CA LYS A 128 -15.93 7.11 -6.85
C LYS A 128 -14.66 7.42 -7.63
N ILE A 129 -13.61 6.66 -7.29
CA ILE A 129 -12.35 6.56 -8.03
C ILE A 129 -12.13 5.10 -8.36
N VAL A 130 -11.82 4.80 -9.61
CA VAL A 130 -11.61 3.42 -10.08
C VAL A 130 -10.29 3.34 -10.83
N PHE A 131 -9.48 2.32 -10.54
CA PHE A 131 -8.23 2.05 -11.26
C PHE A 131 -7.85 0.58 -11.14
N ASP A 132 -7.07 0.11 -12.12
CA ASP A 132 -6.56 -1.26 -12.15
C ASP A 132 -5.07 -1.28 -11.86
N TYR A 133 -4.65 -2.20 -11.00
CA TYR A 133 -3.25 -2.61 -10.90
C TYR A 133 -2.99 -3.71 -11.92
N THR A 134 -2.07 -3.47 -12.83
CA THR A 134 -1.68 -4.39 -13.90
C THR A 134 -0.25 -4.87 -13.73
N TYR A 135 0.07 -6.05 -14.25
CA TYR A 135 1.44 -6.55 -14.34
C TYR A 135 1.70 -7.10 -15.75
N ASP A 136 2.97 -7.07 -16.14
CA ASP A 136 3.43 -7.64 -17.40
C ASP A 136 3.36 -9.17 -17.31
N ALA A 137 2.44 -9.76 -18.08
CA ALA A 137 2.26 -11.20 -18.18
C ALA A 137 3.12 -11.84 -19.30
N GLY A 138 4.01 -11.07 -19.94
CA GLY A 138 4.95 -11.54 -20.96
C GLY A 138 4.36 -11.73 -22.35
N ALA A 139 3.04 -11.51 -22.53
CA ALA A 139 2.34 -11.70 -23.80
C ALA A 139 1.53 -10.46 -24.19
N SER A 140 2.22 -9.37 -24.57
CA SER A 140 1.72 -8.12 -25.19
C SER A 140 0.58 -7.34 -24.51
N ASP A 141 -0.11 -7.92 -23.54
CA ASP A 141 -1.23 -7.35 -22.83
C ASP A 141 -0.92 -7.32 -21.32
N ASN A 142 -1.14 -6.16 -20.71
CA ASN A 142 -1.13 -5.97 -19.27
C ASN A 142 -2.30 -6.73 -18.66
N GLU A 143 -2.03 -7.65 -17.72
CA GLU A 143 -3.10 -8.37 -17.02
C GLU A 143 -3.50 -7.63 -15.74
N VAL A 144 -4.81 -7.50 -15.50
CA VAL A 144 -5.33 -6.92 -14.26
C VAL A 144 -5.14 -7.90 -13.09
N TRP A 145 -4.35 -7.49 -12.11
CA TRP A 145 -4.16 -8.21 -10.86
C TRP A 145 -5.15 -7.78 -9.78
N ARG A 146 -5.39 -6.47 -9.64
CA ARG A 146 -6.37 -5.91 -8.70
C ARG A 146 -7.18 -4.81 -9.38
N HIS A 147 -8.50 -4.94 -9.33
CA HIS A 147 -9.42 -3.86 -9.62
C HIS A 147 -9.73 -3.12 -8.32
N ILE A 148 -9.47 -1.81 -8.27
CA ILE A 148 -9.64 -1.00 -7.08
C ILE A 148 -10.77 0.01 -7.27
N GLU A 149 -11.69 0.05 -6.33
CA GLU A 149 -12.77 1.03 -6.24
C GLU A 149 -12.72 1.75 -4.88
N ILE A 150 -12.68 3.08 -4.93
CA ILE A 150 -12.77 3.96 -3.76
C ILE A 150 -14.09 4.71 -3.85
N ILE A 151 -15.01 4.47 -2.92
CA ILE A 151 -16.29 5.19 -2.86
C ILE A 151 -16.13 6.50 -2.10
N ILE A 152 -16.66 7.56 -2.70
CA ILE A 152 -16.64 8.93 -2.21
C ILE A 152 -18.07 9.41 -1.99
N ASP A 153 -18.26 10.17 -0.93
CA ASP A 153 -19.50 10.90 -0.67
C ASP A 153 -19.10 12.25 -0.06
N ASP A 154 -19.45 13.34 -0.74
CA ASP A 154 -19.08 14.70 -0.36
C ASP A 154 -17.59 14.86 0.01
N ASN A 155 -16.68 14.51 -0.91
CA ASN A 155 -15.23 14.52 -0.69
C ASN A 155 -14.76 13.72 0.56
N LYS A 156 -15.51 12.71 1.00
CA LYS A 156 -15.10 11.78 2.06
C LYS A 156 -14.95 10.38 1.50
N ILE A 157 -13.83 9.73 1.80
CA ILE A 157 -13.63 8.32 1.46
C ILE A 157 -14.49 7.46 2.40
N LYS A 158 -15.45 6.72 1.86
CA LYS A 158 -16.38 5.87 2.64
C LYS A 158 -16.04 4.40 2.58
N ARG A 159 -15.46 3.96 1.47
CA ARG A 159 -15.17 2.54 1.25
C ARG A 159 -14.00 2.40 0.31
N PHE A 160 -13.17 1.42 0.56
CA PHE A 160 -12.14 0.95 -0.36
C PHE A 160 -12.41 -0.53 -0.64
N THR A 161 -12.39 -0.90 -1.91
CA THR A 161 -12.54 -2.28 -2.37
C THR A 161 -11.40 -2.61 -3.31
N SER A 162 -10.79 -3.78 -3.11
CA SER A 162 -9.76 -4.36 -4.00
C SER A 162 -10.20 -5.76 -4.37
N THR A 163 -10.34 -6.03 -5.66
CA THR A 163 -10.84 -7.32 -6.18
C THR A 163 -9.78 -7.93 -7.08
N ASN A 164 -9.39 -9.18 -6.82
CA ASN A 164 -8.62 -9.98 -7.76
C ASN A 164 -9.58 -10.68 -8.73
N PRO A 165 -9.65 -10.28 -10.00
CA PRO A 165 -10.63 -10.83 -10.94
C PRO A 165 -10.37 -12.29 -11.30
N LYS A 166 -9.13 -12.77 -11.18
CA LYS A 166 -8.76 -14.16 -11.50
C LYS A 166 -9.12 -15.13 -10.37
N MET A 167 -8.99 -14.67 -9.12
CA MET A 167 -9.22 -15.50 -7.93
C MET A 167 -10.61 -15.30 -7.30
N ASN A 168 -11.40 -14.33 -7.79
CA ASN A 168 -12.67 -13.92 -7.19
C ASN A 168 -12.53 -13.57 -5.69
N GLU A 169 -11.38 -13.02 -5.32
CA GLU A 169 -11.06 -12.55 -3.97
C GLU A 169 -11.40 -11.06 -3.89
N THR A 170 -12.01 -10.61 -2.79
CA THR A 170 -12.30 -9.20 -2.57
C THR A 170 -12.02 -8.79 -1.13
N VAL A 171 -11.21 -7.75 -0.97
CA VAL A 171 -10.99 -7.04 0.29
C VAL A 171 -11.85 -5.78 0.30
N THR A 172 -12.49 -5.48 1.43
CA THR A 172 -13.32 -4.28 1.58
C THR A 172 -13.18 -3.68 2.97
N VAL A 173 -12.85 -2.40 3.02
CA VAL A 173 -12.76 -1.61 4.27
C VAL A 173 -13.77 -0.45 4.20
N ARG A 174 -14.50 -0.21 5.29
CA ARG A 174 -15.63 0.75 5.39
C ARG A 174 -15.58 1.57 6.66
#